data_AF-A0A418WPJ3-F1
#
_entry.id   AF-A0A418WPJ3-F1
#
_cell.length_a   1.000
_cell.length_b   1.000
_cell.length_c   1.000
_cell.angle_alpha   90.00
_cell.angle_beta   90.00
_cell.angle_gamma   90.00
#
_symmetry.space_group_name_H-M   'P 1'
#
loop_
_entity.id
_entity.type
_entity.pdbx_description
1 polymer ?
#
loop_
_entity_poly.entity_id
_entity_poly.type
_entity_poly.pdbx_seq_one_letter_code
_entity_poly.pdbx_strand_id
1 'polypeptide(L)'
;MRFEATVHAKDMETARDAVARLDIDRMPDAEGAVRVLVTADELARLLGEGCEVRLTHAHPVQPIDPSLIMDDKSAESWLETQTKGITRQEKP
;
A
#
# COMPACT_ATOMS: atom_id res chain seq x y z
N MET A 1 14.57 -0.76 0.74
CA MET A 1 13.97 0.02 1.84
C MET A 1 12.66 0.59 1.36
N ARG A 2 11.66 0.67 2.23
CA ARG A 2 10.42 1.43 2.03
C ARG A 2 10.22 2.37 3.21
N PHE A 3 9.55 3.47 3.00
CA PHE A 3 9.33 4.51 4.00
C PHE A 3 7.85 4.71 4.18
N GLU A 4 7.40 4.61 5.43
CA GLU A 4 6.09 5.10 5.80
C GLU A 4 6.15 6.62 5.88
N ALA A 5 5.22 7.30 5.21
CA ALA A 5 5.21 8.75 5.14
C ALA A 5 3.80 9.33 5.08
N THR A 6 3.70 10.62 5.39
CA THR A 6 2.53 11.45 5.08
C THR A 6 2.88 12.44 3.98
N VAL A 7 1.98 12.59 2.99
CA VAL A 7 2.12 13.54 1.88
C VAL A 7 1.23 14.75 2.13
N HIS A 8 1.83 15.93 2.02
CA HIS A 8 1.19 17.24 2.20
C HIS A 8 1.38 18.06 0.93
N ALA A 9 0.33 18.79 0.54
CA ALA A 9 0.36 19.73 -0.58
C ALA A 9 -0.47 20.98 -0.22
N LYS A 10 -0.61 21.93 -1.15
CA LYS A 10 -1.43 23.13 -0.94
C LYS A 10 -2.87 22.80 -0.57
N ASP A 11 -3.39 21.71 -1.13
CA ASP A 11 -4.68 21.13 -0.80
C ASP A 11 -4.62 19.60 -0.88
N MET A 12 -5.63 18.95 -0.31
CA MET A 12 -5.71 17.50 -0.19
C MET A 12 -5.95 16.80 -1.54
N GLU A 13 -6.62 17.47 -2.48
CA GLU A 13 -6.90 16.93 -3.81
C GLU A 13 -5.59 16.81 -4.61
N THR A 14 -4.76 17.84 -4.58
CA THR A 14 -3.42 17.84 -5.17
C THR A 14 -2.54 16.72 -4.61
N ALA A 15 -2.53 16.53 -3.28
CA ALA A 15 -1.77 15.44 -2.66
C ALA A 15 -2.28 14.06 -3.12
N ARG A 16 -3.60 13.87 -3.21
CA ARG A 16 -4.21 12.61 -3.68
C ARG A 16 -3.94 12.34 -5.15
N ASP A 17 -3.97 13.38 -5.98
CA ASP A 17 -3.72 13.30 -7.41
C ASP A 17 -2.27 12.97 -7.70
N ALA A 18 -1.32 13.58 -6.99
CA ALA A 18 0.10 13.25 -7.09
C ALA A 18 0.35 11.78 -6.74
N VAL A 19 -0.20 11.32 -5.62
CA VAL A 19 -0.08 9.92 -5.17
C VAL A 19 -0.73 8.94 -6.18
N ALA A 20 -1.89 9.29 -6.74
CA ALA A 20 -2.56 8.46 -7.75
C ALA A 20 -1.79 8.43 -9.08
N ARG A 21 -1.24 9.57 -9.52
CA ARG A 21 -0.45 9.66 -10.77
C ARG A 21 0.82 8.82 -10.71
N LEU A 22 1.39 8.68 -9.52
CA LEU A 22 2.58 7.88 -9.26
C LEU A 22 2.25 6.40 -8.98
N ASP A 23 0.97 6.02 -8.99
CA ASP A 23 0.49 4.66 -8.68
C ASP A 23 0.94 4.19 -7.29
N ILE A 24 0.97 5.12 -6.33
CA ILE A 24 1.37 4.84 -4.95
C ILE A 24 0.12 4.48 -4.14
N ASP A 25 0.18 3.33 -3.46
CA ASP A 25 -0.87 2.91 -2.53
C ASP A 25 -1.06 3.93 -1.40
N ARG A 26 -2.33 4.28 -1.14
CA ARG A 26 -2.69 5.32 -0.18
C ARG A 26 -3.68 4.84 0.86
N MET A 27 -3.44 5.26 2.10
CA MET A 27 -4.40 5.13 3.20
C MET A 27 -4.85 6.53 3.64
N PRO A 28 -6.15 6.77 3.79
CA PRO A 28 -6.62 8.01 4.38
C PRO A 28 -6.16 8.08 5.83
N ASP A 29 -5.59 9.22 6.22
CA ASP A 29 -5.29 9.50 7.62
C ASP A 29 -6.46 10.22 8.32
N ALA A 30 -6.58 10.02 9.63
CA ALA A 30 -7.65 10.63 10.44
C ALA A 30 -7.55 12.17 10.46
N GLU A 31 -6.35 12.71 10.28
CA GLU A 31 -6.06 14.15 10.23
C GLU A 31 -6.16 14.74 8.81
N GLY A 32 -6.59 13.93 7.82
CA GLY A 32 -6.76 14.36 6.44
C GLY A 32 -5.49 14.33 5.58
N ALA A 33 -4.36 13.88 6.13
CA ALA A 33 -3.16 13.61 5.36
C ALA A 33 -3.30 12.33 4.51
N VAL A 34 -2.45 12.20 3.48
CA VAL A 34 -2.36 10.96 2.69
C VAL A 34 -1.20 10.14 3.21
N ARG A 35 -1.47 9.03 3.89
CA ARG A 35 -0.45 8.07 4.32
C ARG A 35 -0.08 7.15 3.17
N VAL A 36 1.23 6.95 2.98
CA VAL A 36 1.79 6.17 1.88
C VAL A 36 2.96 5.33 2.36
N LEU A 37 3.24 4.26 1.62
CA LEU A 37 4.46 3.48 1.75
C LEU A 37 5.26 3.63 0.46
N VAL A 38 6.39 4.34 0.51
CA VAL A 38 7.15 4.76 -0.68
C VAL A 38 8.59 4.28 -0.67
N THR A 39 9.15 4.10 -1.84
CA THR A 39 10.59 3.94 -2.08
C THR A 39 11.27 5.31 -2.11
N ALA A 40 12.62 5.30 -2.15
CA ALA A 40 13.38 6.55 -2.30
C ALA A 40 13.09 7.26 -3.64
N ASP A 41 12.85 6.50 -4.71
CA ASP A 41 12.58 7.04 -6.04
C ASP A 41 11.19 7.69 -6.10
N GLU A 42 10.18 7.04 -5.52
CA GLU A 42 8.83 7.61 -5.39
C GLU A 42 8.83 8.87 -4.52
N LEU A 43 9.60 8.89 -3.43
CA LEU A 43 9.81 10.07 -2.61
C LEU A 43 10.36 11.24 -3.44
N ALA A 44 11.41 11.00 -4.23
CA ALA A 44 11.99 12.03 -5.10
C ALA A 44 10.99 12.58 -6.12
N ARG A 45 10.12 11.71 -6.67
CA ARG A 45 9.06 12.11 -7.60
C ARG A 45 7.98 12.96 -6.92
N LEU A 46 7.55 12.58 -5.72
CA LEU A 46 6.60 13.38 -4.91
C LEU A 46 7.14 14.79 -4.62
N LEU A 47 8.42 14.88 -4.23
CA LEU A 47 9.09 16.17 -4.02
C LEU A 47 9.15 16.99 -5.33
N GLY A 48 9.38 16.32 -6.46
CA GLY A 48 9.37 16.95 -7.80
C GLY A 48 8.00 17.48 -8.22
N GLU A 49 6.90 16.89 -7.75
CA GLU A 49 5.54 17.41 -7.93
C GLU A 49 5.19 18.55 -6.94
N GLY A 50 6.14 18.98 -6.12
CA GLY A 50 5.97 20.08 -5.16
C GLY A 50 5.24 19.66 -3.87
N CYS A 51 5.16 18.36 -3.58
CA CYS A 51 4.64 17.87 -2.31
C CYS A 51 5.70 17.98 -1.20
N GLU A 52 5.25 18.23 0.02
CA GLU A 52 6.02 17.99 1.24
C GLU A 52 5.76 16.56 1.70
N VAL A 53 6.83 15.82 2.01
CA VAL A 53 6.71 14.43 2.47
C VAL A 53 7.39 14.31 3.83
N ARG A 54 6.64 13.86 4.84
CA ARG A 54 7.13 13.64 6.20
C ARG A 54 7.28 12.15 6.43
N LEU A 55 8.51 11.68 6.60
CA LEU A 55 8.81 10.28 6.87
C LEU A 55 8.58 9.96 8.35
N THR A 56 7.83 8.89 8.61
CA THR A 56 7.52 8.43 9.98
C THR A 56 8.33 7.19 10.34
N HIS A 57 8.50 6.26 9.39
CA HIS A 57 9.22 5.02 9.63
C HIS A 57 9.98 4.53 8.39
N ALA A 58 11.09 3.83 8.61
CA ALA A 58 11.87 3.19 7.54
C ALA A 58 11.82 1.67 7.70
N HIS A 59 11.20 0.99 6.74
CA HIS A 59 11.05 -0.46 6.72
C HIS A 59 12.15 -1.09 5.85
N PRO A 60 12.97 -2.00 6.41
CA PRO A 60 13.80 -2.86 5.60
C PRO A 60 12.90 -3.75 4.75
N VAL A 61 13.11 -3.72 3.43
CA VAL A 61 12.47 -4.66 2.52
C VAL A 61 13.41 -5.83 2.41
N GLN A 62 13.03 -6.95 3.02
CA GLN A 62 13.69 -8.23 2.86
C GLN A 62 12.82 -9.14 1.99
N PRO A 63 13.40 -10.08 1.25
CA PRO A 63 12.62 -11.15 0.64
C PRO A 63 11.72 -11.81 1.68
N ILE A 64 10.51 -12.18 1.28
CA ILE A 64 9.64 -13.01 2.12
C ILE A 64 10.40 -14.28 2.50
N ASP A 65 10.30 -14.70 3.76
CA ASP A 65 10.84 -15.98 4.19
C ASP A 65 10.17 -17.08 3.34
N PRO A 66 10.94 -17.87 2.56
CA PRO A 66 10.36 -18.90 1.70
C PRO A 66 9.52 -19.94 2.45
N SER A 67 9.77 -20.13 3.75
CA SER A 67 8.96 -21.05 4.59
C SER A 67 7.54 -20.55 4.84
N LEU A 68 7.27 -19.26 4.61
CA LEU A 68 5.93 -18.66 4.68
C LEU A 68 5.16 -18.78 3.35
N ILE A 69 5.82 -19.23 2.28
CA ILE A 69 5.17 -19.45 0.98
C ILE A 69 4.52 -20.83 1.01
N MET A 70 3.19 -20.84 1.00
CA MET A 70 2.44 -22.09 0.85
C MET A 70 2.57 -22.63 -0.57
N ASP A 71 2.69 -23.95 -0.70
CA ASP A 71 2.50 -24.61 -1.98
C ASP A 71 1.03 -24.57 -2.41
N ASP A 72 0.78 -24.73 -3.70
CA ASP A 72 -0.55 -24.61 -4.29
C ASP A 72 -1.60 -25.52 -3.64
N LYS A 73 -1.22 -26.77 -3.28
CA LYS A 73 -2.16 -27.72 -2.67
C LYS A 73 -2.52 -27.32 -1.24
N SER A 74 -1.51 -26.88 -0.49
CA SER A 74 -1.69 -26.35 0.86
C SER A 74 -2.57 -25.10 0.81
N ALA A 75 -2.34 -24.21 -0.15
CA ALA A 75 -3.10 -22.97 -0.33
C ALA A 75 -4.58 -23.26 -0.68
N GLU A 76 -4.83 -24.18 -1.59
CA GLU A 76 -6.18 -24.64 -1.96
C GLU A 76 -6.93 -25.20 -0.75
N SER A 77 -6.30 -26.13 -0.02
CA SER A 77 -6.90 -26.75 1.19
C SER A 77 -7.21 -25.71 2.27
N TRP A 78 -6.33 -24.72 2.45
CA TRP A 78 -6.56 -23.63 3.40
C TRP A 78 -7.71 -22.74 2.95
N LEU A 79 -7.78 -22.37 1.67
CA LEU A 79 -8.87 -21.58 1.10
C LEU A 79 -10.22 -22.27 1.25
N GLU A 80 -10.30 -23.57 0.95
CA GLU A 80 -11.52 -24.36 1.14
C GLU A 80 -11.97 -24.36 2.61
N THR A 81 -11.03 -24.42 3.54
CA THR A 81 -11.32 -24.34 4.98
C THR A 81 -11.86 -22.97 5.37
N GLN A 82 -11.25 -21.88 4.89
CA GLN A 82 -11.67 -20.52 5.22
C GLN A 82 -13.00 -20.13 4.57
N THR A 83 -13.29 -20.67 3.39
CA THR A 83 -14.50 -20.34 2.62
C THR A 83 -15.68 -21.26 2.92
N LYS A 84 -15.47 -22.27 3.78
CA LYS A 84 -16.52 -23.21 4.17
C LYS A 84 -17.68 -22.48 4.84
N GLY A 85 -18.84 -22.49 4.18
CA GLY A 85 -20.06 -21.81 4.65
C GLY A 85 -20.29 -20.43 4.03
N ILE A 86 -19.40 -19.94 3.17
CA ILE A 86 -19.65 -18.75 2.35
C ILE A 86 -20.41 -19.20 1.08
N THR A 87 -21.70 -18.86 1.01
CA THR A 87 -22.50 -19.15 -0.19
C THR A 87 -21.99 -18.32 -1.36
N ARG A 88 -21.48 -19.00 -2.40
CA ARG A 88 -21.06 -18.35 -3.65
C ARG A 88 -22.30 -17.77 -4.34
N GLN A 89 -22.40 -16.44 -4.41
CA GLN A 89 -23.42 -15.78 -5.22
C GLN A 89 -22.85 -15.49 -6.61
N GLU A 90 -23.12 -16.38 -7.56
CA GLU A 90 -22.91 -16.07 -8.97
C GLU A 90 -24.11 -15.23 -9.44
N LYS A 91 -23.86 -13.96 -9.78
CA LYS A 91 -24.84 -13.18 -10.54
C LYS A 91 -24.85 -13.71 -11.99
N PRO A 92 -26.03 -13.92 -12.59
CA PRO A 92 -26.16 -14.38 -13.97
C PRO A 92 -25.65 -13.36 -14.99
#